data_AF-A0AAE9S9R3-F1
#
_entry.id   AF-A0AAE9S9R3-F1
#
_cell.length_a   1.000
_cell.length_b   1.000
_cell.length_c   1.000
_cell.angle_alpha   90.00
_cell.angle_beta   90.00
_cell.angle_gamma   90.00
#
_symmetry.space_group_name_H-M   'P 1'
#
loop_
_entity.id
_entity.type
_entity.pdbx_description
1 polymer ?
#
loop_
_entity_poly.entity_id
_entity_poly.type
_entity_poly.pdbx_seq_one_letter_code
_entity_poly.pdbx_strand_id
1 'polypeptide(L)'
;MKPEQFIREFGVEKAREVVEGAPEGTTHYDIPFEVYLRSTDFWNGSEWKAVDDFTIQDLELPPYVDIPDLKRLVESLDLAEMLGGIDALNGLLDMANSPFSLSGITRDGVYYSSEKIKELAQIHESIYGGGDE
;
A
#
# COMPACT_ATOMS: atom_id res chain seq x y z
N MET A 1 -12.05 1.69 -4.12
CA MET A 1 -11.16 2.87 -4.15
C MET A 1 -9.74 2.43 -4.50
N LYS A 2 -8.89 3.34 -5.00
CA LYS A 2 -7.48 3.02 -5.24
C LYS A 2 -6.72 2.92 -3.91
N PRO A 3 -5.75 2.00 -3.76
CA PRO A 3 -4.94 1.90 -2.55
C PRO A 3 -4.19 3.18 -2.15
N GLU A 4 -3.70 3.97 -3.11
CA GLU A 4 -3.07 5.27 -2.83
C GLU A 4 -4.08 6.25 -2.21
N GLN A 5 -5.32 6.24 -2.71
CA GLN A 5 -6.41 7.05 -2.17
C GLN A 5 -6.77 6.60 -0.75
N PHE A 6 -6.77 5.28 -0.48
CA PHE A 6 -6.99 4.74 0.86
C PHE A 6 -5.94 5.27 1.85
N ILE A 7 -4.66 5.17 1.50
CA ILE A 7 -3.56 5.66 2.35
C ILE A 7 -3.67 7.18 2.55
N ARG A 8 -4.04 7.94 1.52
CA ARG A 8 -4.21 9.39 1.61
C ARG A 8 -5.37 9.81 2.51
N GLU A 9 -6.48 9.06 2.50
CA GLU A 9 -7.68 9.39 3.29
C GLU A 9 -7.60 8.87 4.74
N PHE A 10 -7.07 7.66 4.94
CA PHE A 10 -7.07 6.98 6.25
C PHE A 10 -5.69 6.92 6.93
N GLY A 11 -4.62 7.23 6.20
CA GLY A 11 -3.24 7.20 6.70
C GLY A 11 -2.56 5.83 6.54
N VAL A 12 -1.22 5.86 6.55
CA VAL A 12 -0.37 4.65 6.41
C VAL A 12 -0.54 3.69 7.59
N GLU A 13 -0.76 4.19 8.81
CA GLU A 13 -0.97 3.34 9.99
C GLU A 13 -2.24 2.48 9.87
N LYS A 14 -3.35 3.07 9.37
CA LYS A 14 -4.57 2.29 9.11
C LYS A 14 -4.35 1.29 7.98
N ALA A 15 -3.58 1.64 6.96
CA ALA A 15 -3.23 0.71 5.90
C ALA A 15 -2.42 -0.49 6.42
N ARG A 16 -1.45 -0.26 7.31
CA ARG A 16 -0.69 -1.32 8.01
C ARG A 16 -1.62 -2.21 8.82
N GLU A 17 -2.48 -1.63 9.65
CA GLU A 17 -3.48 -2.37 10.46
C GLU A 17 -4.35 -3.28 9.58
N VAL A 18 -4.90 -2.75 8.48
CA VAL A 18 -5.76 -3.49 7.57
C VAL A 18 -5.00 -4.64 6.91
N VAL A 19 -3.76 -4.41 6.45
CA VAL A 19 -2.93 -5.42 5.81
C VAL A 19 -2.50 -6.53 6.78
N GLU A 20 -2.10 -6.16 8.00
CA GLU A 20 -1.66 -7.12 9.03
C GLU A 20 -2.81 -7.96 9.58
N GLY A 21 -4.00 -7.37 9.70
CA GLY A 21 -5.20 -8.07 10.16
C GLY A 21 -5.83 -8.98 9.11
N ALA A 22 -5.41 -8.90 7.84
CA ALA A 22 -6.03 -9.62 6.73
C ALA A 22 -5.79 -11.14 6.84
N PRO A 23 -6.85 -11.96 6.95
CA PRO A 23 -6.73 -13.41 6.90
C PRO A 23 -6.16 -13.91 5.57
N GLU A 24 -5.57 -15.10 5.57
CA GLU A 24 -5.09 -15.73 4.34
C GLU A 24 -6.24 -15.91 3.32
N GLY A 25 -5.97 -15.51 2.08
CA GLY A 25 -6.95 -15.56 0.98
C GLY A 25 -7.85 -14.34 0.87
N THR A 26 -7.67 -13.32 1.71
CA THR A 26 -8.35 -12.03 1.57
C THR A 26 -8.01 -11.37 0.24
N THR A 27 -9.03 -10.88 -0.46
CA THR A 27 -8.85 -10.12 -1.71
C THR A 27 -9.18 -8.64 -1.54
N HIS A 28 -10.17 -8.32 -0.70
CA HIS A 28 -10.59 -6.93 -0.50
C HIS A 28 -10.88 -6.64 0.98
N TYR A 29 -10.86 -5.37 1.33
CA TYR A 29 -11.34 -4.85 2.60
C TYR A 29 -12.48 -3.86 2.35
N ASP A 30 -13.64 -4.15 2.94
CA ASP A 30 -14.81 -3.29 2.92
C ASP A 30 -14.67 -2.21 3.98
N ILE A 31 -14.71 -0.94 3.57
CA ILE A 31 -14.37 0.17 4.45
C ILE A 31 -15.54 0.55 5.36
N PRO A 32 -16.78 0.70 4.87
CA PRO A 32 -17.91 1.01 5.75
C PRO A 32 -18.22 -0.05 6.78
N PHE A 33 -18.02 -1.34 6.45
CA PHE A 33 -18.28 -2.44 7.37
C PHE A 33 -17.04 -2.93 8.12
N GLU A 34 -15.85 -2.46 7.75
CA GLU A 34 -14.56 -2.88 8.30
C GLU A 34 -14.35 -4.40 8.27
N VAL A 35 -14.78 -5.06 7.18
CA VAL A 35 -14.69 -6.53 7.02
C VAL A 35 -13.76 -6.95 5.88
N TYR A 36 -13.09 -8.07 6.08
CA TYR A 36 -12.30 -8.71 5.03
C TYR A 36 -13.18 -9.57 4.14
N LEU A 37 -12.96 -9.45 2.84
CA LEU A 37 -13.72 -10.15 1.81
C LEU A 37 -12.81 -11.03 0.96
N ARG A 38 -13.36 -12.16 0.53
CA ARG A 38 -12.79 -13.04 -0.49
C ARG A 38 -13.90 -13.43 -1.45
N SER A 39 -13.89 -12.86 -2.66
CA SER A 39 -14.82 -13.16 -3.77
C SER A 39 -16.30 -13.09 -3.40
N THR A 40 -16.85 -14.11 -2.73
CA THR A 40 -18.25 -14.24 -2.28
C THR A 40 -18.38 -14.51 -0.79
N ASP A 41 -17.27 -14.46 -0.04
CA ASP A 41 -17.22 -14.76 1.38
C ASP A 41 -16.70 -13.54 2.16
N PHE A 42 -17.13 -13.39 3.40
CA PHE A 42 -16.57 -12.44 4.36
C PHE A 42 -15.93 -13.18 5.54
N TRP A 43 -14.95 -12.54 6.17
CA TRP A 43 -14.34 -13.04 7.39
C TRP A 43 -15.14 -12.58 8.61
N ASN A 44 -15.59 -13.51 9.46
CA ASN A 44 -16.32 -13.17 10.68
C ASN A 44 -15.44 -13.02 11.93
N GLY A 45 -14.10 -13.08 11.77
CA GLY A 45 -13.14 -13.14 12.87
C GLY A 45 -12.58 -14.53 13.16
N SER A 46 -13.21 -15.59 12.65
CA SER A 46 -12.85 -16.99 12.93
C SER A 46 -12.85 -17.91 11.71
N GLU A 47 -13.78 -17.70 10.78
CA GLU A 47 -13.92 -18.49 9.56
C GLU A 47 -14.53 -17.66 8.42
N TRP A 48 -14.34 -18.14 7.19
CA TRP A 48 -14.98 -17.58 6.00
C TRP A 48 -16.45 -17.97 5.96
N LYS A 49 -17.33 -16.98 5.82
CA LYS A 49 -18.77 -17.17 5.69
C LYS A 49 -19.23 -16.71 4.32
N ALA A 50 -19.98 -17.56 3.63
CA ALA A 50 -20.63 -17.19 2.39
C ALA A 50 -21.56 -16.00 2.63
N VAL A 51 -21.60 -15.10 1.66
CA VAL A 51 -22.54 -13.97 1.63
C VAL A 51 -23.91 -14.50 1.17
N ASP A 52 -24.45 -15.48 1.89
CA ASP A 52 -25.75 -16.09 1.60
C ASP A 52 -26.80 -15.42 2.52
N ASP A 53 -27.13 -14.13 2.27
CA ASP A 53 -28.43 -13.47 2.63
C ASP A 53 -28.37 -11.93 2.62
N PHE A 54 -27.20 -11.30 2.48
CA PHE A 54 -27.14 -9.86 2.24
C PHE A 54 -27.28 -9.61 0.74
N THR A 55 -28.34 -8.89 0.36
CA THR A 55 -28.51 -8.30 -0.98
C THR A 55 -27.43 -7.24 -1.22
N ILE A 56 -26.17 -7.67 -1.35
CA ILE A 56 -25.05 -6.84 -1.83
C ILE A 56 -25.31 -6.39 -3.29
N GLN A 57 -26.26 -7.02 -3.98
CA GLN A 57 -26.66 -6.67 -5.35
C GLN A 57 -27.38 -5.31 -5.46
N ASP A 58 -27.96 -4.79 -4.38
CA ASP A 58 -28.71 -3.51 -4.38
C ASP A 58 -27.96 -2.35 -3.68
N LEU A 59 -26.84 -2.63 -3.03
CA LEU A 59 -25.95 -1.58 -2.54
C LEU A 59 -25.01 -1.21 -3.69
N GLU A 60 -24.93 0.08 -4.03
CA GLU A 60 -23.70 0.61 -4.64
C GLU A 60 -22.57 0.07 -3.79
N LEU A 61 -21.75 -0.84 -4.35
CA LEU A 61 -20.76 -1.58 -3.56
C LEU A 61 -19.98 -0.54 -2.75
N PRO A 62 -20.05 -0.60 -1.41
CA PRO A 62 -19.36 0.36 -0.58
C PRO A 62 -17.88 0.44 -1.01
N PRO A 63 -17.21 1.58 -0.82
CA PRO A 63 -15.82 1.68 -1.20
C PRO A 63 -15.02 0.57 -0.52
N TYR A 64 -14.48 -0.33 -1.33
CA TYR A 64 -13.55 -1.38 -0.89
C TYR A 64 -12.15 -1.06 -1.41
N VAL A 65 -11.13 -1.62 -0.76
CA VAL A 65 -9.74 -1.54 -1.23
C VAL A 65 -9.21 -2.94 -1.53
N ASP A 66 -8.45 -3.08 -2.61
CA ASP A 66 -7.75 -4.32 -2.95
C ASP A 66 -6.60 -4.54 -1.96
N ILE A 67 -6.63 -5.67 -1.26
CA ILE A 67 -5.65 -5.99 -0.20
C ILE A 67 -4.27 -6.32 -0.77
N PRO A 68 -4.12 -7.14 -1.83
CA PRO A 68 -2.81 -7.39 -2.45
C PRO A 68 -2.09 -6.13 -2.90
N ASP A 69 -2.76 -5.21 -3.58
CA ASP A 69 -2.17 -3.96 -4.03
C ASP A 69 -1.88 -3.01 -2.85
N LEU A 70 -2.78 -2.92 -1.86
CA LEU A 70 -2.54 -2.13 -0.63
C LEU A 70 -1.31 -2.64 0.12
N LYS A 71 -1.18 -3.96 0.27
CA LYS A 71 -0.01 -4.60 0.89
C LYS A 71 1.29 -4.23 0.17
N ARG A 72 1.32 -4.32 -1.16
CA ARG A 72 2.51 -3.93 -1.95
C ARG A 72 2.90 -2.46 -1.72
N LEU A 73 1.92 -1.57 -1.59
CA LEU A 73 2.19 -0.15 -1.32
C LEU A 73 2.71 0.05 0.10
N VAL A 74 2.11 -0.59 1.11
CA VAL A 74 2.57 -0.53 2.50
C VAL A 74 4.02 -1.03 2.59
N GLU A 75 4.34 -2.19 2.01
CA GLU A 75 5.71 -2.72 1.96
C GLU A 75 6.70 -1.77 1.29
N SER A 76 6.24 -1.02 0.28
CA SER A 76 7.07 -0.02 -0.41
C SER A 76 7.30 1.21 0.48
N LEU A 77 6.28 1.66 1.22
CA LEU A 77 6.42 2.76 2.16
C LEU A 77 7.32 2.37 3.34
N ASP A 78 7.19 1.16 3.87
CA ASP A 78 8.05 0.63 4.93
C ASP A 78 9.51 0.56 4.45
N LEU A 79 9.72 0.15 3.20
CA LEU A 79 11.04 0.15 2.59
C LEU A 79 11.58 1.59 2.42
N ALA A 80 10.76 2.54 1.98
CA ALA A 80 11.15 3.94 1.87
C ALA A 80 11.57 4.51 3.24
N GLU A 81 10.80 4.24 4.29
CA GLU A 81 11.10 4.62 5.67
C GLU A 81 12.42 3.96 6.14
N MET A 82 12.57 2.66 5.90
CA MET A 82 13.79 1.93 6.22
C MET A 82 15.00 2.54 5.50
N LEU A 83 14.87 3.03 4.26
CA LEU A 83 15.95 3.68 3.52
C LEU A 83 16.26 5.11 3.98
N GLY A 84 15.50 5.66 4.92
CA GLY A 84 15.71 6.99 5.50
C GLY A 84 14.64 8.03 5.12
N GLY A 85 13.51 7.58 4.57
CA GLY A 85 12.40 8.44 4.17
C GLY A 85 12.63 9.15 2.82
N ILE A 86 11.66 9.97 2.42
CA ILE A 86 11.62 10.61 1.11
C ILE A 86 12.84 11.52 0.85
N ASP A 87 13.32 12.23 1.87
CA ASP A 87 14.49 13.10 1.75
C ASP A 87 15.76 12.31 1.40
N ALA A 88 15.93 11.13 2.02
CA ALA A 88 17.06 10.26 1.71
C ALA A 88 16.94 9.69 0.30
N LEU A 89 15.75 9.24 -0.12
CA LEU A 89 15.52 8.74 -1.48
C LEU A 89 15.84 9.82 -2.52
N ASN A 90 15.39 11.05 -2.32
CA ASN A 90 15.67 12.17 -3.23
C ASN A 90 17.16 12.47 -3.31
N GLY A 91 17.87 12.52 -2.17
CA GLY A 91 19.32 12.70 -2.16
C GLY A 91 20.07 11.59 -2.92
N LEU A 92 19.60 10.35 -2.83
CA LEU A 92 20.17 9.23 -3.59
C LEU A 92 19.89 9.33 -5.10
N LEU A 93 18.71 9.82 -5.49
CA LEU A 93 18.39 10.08 -6.90
C LEU A 93 19.24 11.20 -7.48
N ASP A 94 19.49 12.26 -6.72
CA ASP A 94 20.41 13.33 -7.12
C ASP A 94 21.84 12.80 -7.34
N MET A 95 22.31 11.92 -6.45
CA MET A 95 23.60 11.25 -6.62
C MET A 95 23.61 10.30 -7.83
N ALA A 96 22.52 9.60 -8.11
CA ALA A 96 22.41 8.73 -9.28
C ALA A 96 22.46 9.53 -10.60
N ASN A 97 21.98 10.77 -10.61
CA ASN A 97 22.04 11.69 -11.75
C ASN A 97 23.38 12.44 -11.88
N SER A 98 24.31 12.25 -10.94
CA SER A 98 25.65 12.84 -10.97
C SER A 98 26.56 12.15 -12.00
N PRO A 99 27.61 12.82 -12.52
CA PRO A 99 28.67 12.18 -13.30
C PRO A 99 29.37 10.99 -12.59
N PHE A 100 29.21 10.86 -11.27
CA PHE A 100 29.67 9.71 -10.48
C PHE A 100 28.56 8.70 -10.17
N SER A 101 27.59 8.58 -11.08
CA SER A 101 26.33 7.84 -10.94
C SER A 101 26.45 6.58 -10.08
N LEU A 102 25.70 6.57 -8.98
CA LEU A 102 25.46 5.37 -8.19
C LEU A 102 24.40 4.53 -8.91
N SER A 103 24.71 3.26 -9.15
CA SER A 103 23.73 2.30 -9.68
C SER A 103 22.66 1.91 -8.63
N GLY A 104 22.89 2.27 -7.36
CA GLY A 104 22.06 1.91 -6.23
C GLY A 104 22.77 2.08 -4.90
N ILE A 105 22.16 1.56 -3.84
CA ILE A 105 22.72 1.51 -2.49
C ILE A 105 22.68 0.09 -1.94
N THR A 106 23.57 -0.20 -0.98
CA THR A 106 23.46 -1.41 -0.15
C THR A 106 23.11 -1.01 1.26
N ARG A 107 22.02 -1.57 1.79
CA ARG A 107 21.61 -1.40 3.18
C ARG A 107 21.30 -2.77 3.78
N ASP A 108 21.84 -3.04 4.97
CA ASP A 108 21.69 -4.32 5.67
C ASP A 108 22.03 -5.55 4.80
N GLY A 109 23.03 -5.40 3.92
CA GLY A 109 23.48 -6.46 3.00
C GLY A 109 22.60 -6.65 1.75
N VAL A 110 21.53 -5.88 1.59
CA VAL A 110 20.63 -5.92 0.42
C VAL A 110 20.94 -4.75 -0.50
N TYR A 111 21.07 -5.05 -1.80
CA TYR A 111 21.27 -4.03 -2.84
C TYR A 111 19.94 -3.53 -3.40
N TYR A 112 19.75 -2.22 -3.41
CA TYR A 112 18.60 -1.53 -3.98
C TYR A 112 19.08 -0.69 -5.15
N SER A 113 18.57 -0.97 -6.36
CA SER A 113 18.96 -0.21 -7.54
C SER A 113 18.38 1.20 -7.53
N SER A 114 18.98 2.11 -8.30
CA SER A 114 18.48 3.47 -8.49
C SER A 114 17.05 3.49 -9.07
N GLU A 115 16.69 2.51 -9.91
CA GLU A 115 15.32 2.35 -10.40
C GLU A 115 14.35 2.00 -9.29
N LYS A 116 14.74 1.12 -8.35
CA LYS A 116 13.88 0.81 -7.19
C LYS A 116 13.72 2.02 -6.30
N ILE A 117 14.80 2.76 -6.03
CA ILE A 117 14.75 4.01 -5.26
C ILE A 117 13.78 5.01 -5.91
N LYS A 118 13.85 5.13 -7.24
CA LYS A 118 12.96 6.01 -8.02
C LYS A 118 11.49 5.60 -7.90
N GLU A 119 11.21 4.30 -7.99
CA GLU A 119 9.86 3.75 -7.81
C GLU A 119 9.30 4.11 -6.41
N LEU A 120 10.11 3.97 -5.36
CA LEU A 120 9.71 4.30 -3.99
C LEU A 120 9.39 5.79 -3.84
N ALA A 121 10.23 6.67 -4.40
CA ALA A 121 9.99 8.11 -4.38
C ALA A 121 8.69 8.47 -5.13
N GLN A 122 8.46 7.86 -6.29
CA GLN A 122 7.24 8.08 -7.09
C GLN A 122 5.98 7.60 -6.35
N ILE A 123 6.04 6.46 -5.64
CA ILE A 123 4.93 6.00 -4.80
C ILE A 123 4.61 7.03 -3.71
N HIS A 124 5.65 7.52 -3.02
CA HIS A 124 5.49 8.54 -1.98
C HIS A 124 4.87 9.83 -2.55
N GLU A 125 5.34 10.31 -3.71
CA GLU A 125 4.77 11.48 -4.40
C GLU A 125 3.32 11.23 -4.86
N SER A 126 2.99 10.04 -5.36
CA SER A 126 1.62 9.69 -5.78
C SER A 126 0.62 9.76 -4.62
N ILE A 127 1.07 9.40 -3.41
CA ILE A 127 0.22 9.39 -2.21
C ILE A 127 0.14 10.79 -1.58
N TYR A 128 1.27 11.49 -1.44
CA TYR A 128 1.38 12.72 -0.63
C TYR A 128 1.63 14.00 -1.45
N GLY A 129 2.09 13.90 -2.70
CA GLY A 129 2.49 15.04 -3.53
C GLY A 129 1.34 15.75 -4.25
N GLY A 130 0.12 15.21 -4.22
CA GLY A 130 -1.06 15.79 -4.86
C GLY A 130 -1.76 16.92 -4.06
N GLY A 131 -1.02 17.62 -3.21
CA GLY A 131 -1.54 18.60 -2.25
C GLY A 131 -1.16 20.06 -2.52
N ASP A 132 -0.98 20.44 -3.79
CA ASP A 132 -0.86 21.84 -4.21
C ASP A 132 -1.55 22.04 -5.58
N GLU A 133 -2.85 22.34 -5.54
CA GLU A 133 -3.53 23.29 -6.43
C GLU A 133 -4.51 24.15 -5.62
#